data_AF-A0A3D4ZYX0-F1
#
_entry.id   AF-A0A3D4ZYX0-F1
#
_cell.length_a   1.000
_cell.length_b   1.000
_cell.length_c   1.000
_cell.angle_alpha   90.00
_cell.angle_beta   90.00
_cell.angle_gamma   90.00
#
_symmetry.space_group_name_H-M   'P 1'
#
loop_
_entity.id
_entity.type
_entity.pdbx_description
1 polymer ?
#
loop_
_entity_poly.entity_id
_entity_poly.type
_entity_poly.pdbx_seq_one_letter_code
_entity_poly.pdbx_strand_id
1 'polypeptide(L)'
;MQYDDPVRNLLLPVRKEQLSLEVSEVTIDAANSAFTTACGFLVMTDAEYEGTVTTTVTEADLSEALDAIAAAANAEWRMVYILSQPRKLTDEEVTERTQQMEQRMEQAFQNRWVEFWALEPEARTERIQRMVERMEGMPQPQGARADRFRRMGARMLNRMTSYSLTLSPQQREEIKPLLQAMAKRMR
;
A
#
# COMPACT_ATOMS: atom_id res chain seq x y z
N MET A 1 0.45 -11.37 -34.04
CA MET A 1 -0.04 -11.86 -32.74
C MET A 1 0.35 -10.84 -31.68
N GLN A 2 -0.63 -10.13 -31.12
CA GLN A 2 -0.41 -9.40 -29.86
C GLN A 2 -0.39 -10.46 -28.76
N TYR A 3 0.78 -10.71 -28.19
CA TYR A 3 0.91 -11.54 -27.00
C TYR A 3 0.41 -10.70 -25.82
N ASP A 4 -0.77 -11.05 -25.30
CA ASP A 4 -1.27 -10.49 -24.05
C ASP A 4 -0.64 -11.28 -22.90
N ASP A 5 0.13 -10.59 -22.07
CA ASP A 5 0.73 -11.16 -20.86
C ASP A 5 -0.20 -10.83 -19.69
N PRO A 6 -1.07 -11.76 -19.25
CA PRO A 6 -2.07 -11.49 -18.23
C PRO A 6 -1.45 -11.20 -16.86
N VAL A 7 -0.16 -11.49 -16.67
CA VAL A 7 0.54 -11.31 -15.40
C VAL A 7 1.35 -10.03 -15.34
N ARG A 8 1.49 -9.31 -16.47
CA ARG A 8 2.34 -8.12 -16.63
C ARG A 8 2.04 -6.98 -15.65
N ASN A 9 0.80 -6.86 -15.19
CA ASN A 9 0.34 -5.78 -14.32
C ASN A 9 -0.02 -6.23 -12.89
N LEU A 10 0.20 -7.50 -12.53
CA LEU A 10 -0.16 -8.02 -11.22
C LEU A 10 0.92 -7.70 -10.17
N LEU A 11 0.50 -7.15 -9.03
CA LEU A 11 1.34 -7.04 -7.84
C LEU A 11 1.29 -8.38 -7.10
N LEU A 12 2.35 -9.17 -7.23
CA LEU A 12 2.43 -10.49 -6.59
C LEU A 12 2.92 -10.38 -5.14
N PRO A 13 2.33 -11.15 -4.20
CA PRO A 13 2.84 -11.24 -2.83
C PRO A 13 4.22 -11.90 -2.77
N VAL A 14 4.87 -11.84 -1.60
CA VAL A 14 6.18 -12.48 -1.39
C VAL A 14 6.07 -13.98 -1.63
N ARG A 15 6.97 -14.51 -2.46
CA ARG A 15 7.00 -15.92 -2.81
C ARG A 15 7.35 -16.78 -1.60
N LYS A 16 6.57 -17.83 -1.36
CA LYS A 16 6.83 -18.85 -0.35
C LYS A 16 6.80 -20.22 -1.00
N GLU A 17 7.69 -21.11 -0.57
CA GLU A 17 7.79 -22.48 -1.09
C GLU A 17 6.82 -23.44 -0.40
N GLN A 18 6.29 -23.04 0.77
CA GLN A 18 5.31 -23.79 1.53
C GLN A 18 4.10 -22.92 1.88
N LEU A 19 2.93 -23.54 1.94
CA LEU A 19 1.69 -22.86 2.28
C LEU A 19 0.75 -23.74 3.12
N SER A 20 -0.11 -23.07 3.87
CA SER A 20 -1.30 -23.67 4.48
C SER A 20 -2.52 -23.04 3.83
N LEU A 21 -3.46 -23.85 3.38
CA LEU A 21 -4.66 -23.44 2.67
C LEU A 21 -5.84 -24.28 3.12
N GLU A 22 -6.94 -23.60 3.44
CA GLU A 22 -8.21 -24.23 3.75
C GLU A 22 -9.27 -23.57 2.86
N VAL A 23 -9.88 -24.37 2.00
CA VAL A 23 -10.98 -23.94 1.11
C VAL A 23 -12.07 -24.99 1.13
N SER A 24 -13.32 -24.55 1.13
CA SER A 24 -14.49 -25.42 1.21
C SER A 24 -15.55 -24.96 0.25
N GLU A 25 -15.93 -25.84 -0.67
CA GLU A 25 -17.00 -25.64 -1.67
C GLU A 25 -16.84 -24.35 -2.48
N VAL A 26 -15.61 -24.04 -2.90
CA VAL A 26 -15.34 -22.85 -3.73
C VAL A 26 -15.07 -23.26 -5.17
N THR A 27 -15.31 -22.34 -6.12
CA THR A 27 -14.89 -22.53 -7.52
C THR A 27 -13.37 -22.68 -7.61
N ILE A 28 -12.88 -23.43 -8.58
CA ILE A 28 -11.45 -23.61 -8.89
C ILE A 28 -10.70 -22.28 -9.04
N ASP A 29 -11.31 -21.25 -9.64
CA ASP A 29 -10.71 -19.92 -9.77
C ASP A 29 -10.50 -19.23 -8.42
N ALA A 30 -11.46 -19.40 -7.51
CA ALA A 30 -11.35 -18.89 -6.14
C ALA A 30 -10.29 -19.67 -5.34
N ALA A 31 -10.21 -21.00 -5.52
CA ALA A 31 -9.15 -21.82 -4.92
C ALA A 31 -7.76 -21.40 -5.44
N ASN A 32 -7.60 -21.20 -6.75
CA ASN A 32 -6.37 -20.74 -7.39
C ASN A 32 -5.97 -19.32 -6.96
N SER A 33 -6.96 -18.45 -6.76
CA SER A 33 -6.75 -17.11 -6.19
C SER A 33 -6.28 -17.16 -4.73
N ALA A 34 -6.85 -18.06 -3.93
CA ALA A 34 -6.44 -18.28 -2.54
C ALA A 34 -5.02 -18.85 -2.46
N PHE A 35 -4.70 -19.83 -3.30
CA PHE A 35 -3.34 -20.37 -3.47
C PHE A 35 -2.34 -19.25 -3.83
N THR A 36 -2.64 -18.48 -4.88
CA THR A 36 -1.79 -17.37 -5.34
C THR A 36 -1.57 -16.34 -4.23
N THR A 37 -2.60 -16.06 -3.43
CA THR A 37 -2.51 -15.13 -2.30
C THR A 37 -1.61 -15.68 -1.19
N ALA A 38 -1.66 -16.99 -0.92
CA ALA A 38 -0.91 -17.63 0.13
C ALA A 38 0.59 -17.71 -0.18
N CYS A 39 0.96 -18.04 -1.42
CA CYS A 39 2.34 -18.35 -1.80
C CYS A 39 2.97 -17.42 -2.85
N GLY A 40 2.21 -16.54 -3.51
CA GLY A 40 2.72 -15.62 -4.52
C GLY A 40 3.05 -16.25 -5.89
N PHE A 41 2.71 -17.52 -6.10
CA PHE A 41 2.80 -18.19 -7.39
C PHE A 41 1.44 -18.20 -8.07
N LEU A 42 1.42 -17.79 -9.34
CA LEU A 42 0.20 -17.69 -10.13
C LEU A 42 -0.24 -19.07 -10.60
N VAL A 43 -1.53 -19.34 -10.42
CA VAL A 43 -2.21 -20.51 -10.98
C VAL A 43 -3.35 -20.00 -11.84
N MET A 44 -3.45 -20.52 -13.05
CA MET A 44 -4.49 -20.15 -14.02
C MET A 44 -5.30 -21.39 -14.35
N THR A 45 -6.61 -21.21 -14.42
CA THR A 45 -7.56 -22.23 -14.87
C THR A 45 -7.85 -22.03 -16.36
N ASP A 46 -8.23 -23.10 -17.06
CA ASP A 46 -8.82 -22.97 -18.39
C ASP A 46 -10.16 -22.22 -18.31
N ALA A 47 -10.46 -21.38 -19.30
CA ALA A 47 -11.56 -20.41 -19.25
C ALA A 47 -12.95 -21.07 -19.19
N GLU A 48 -13.07 -22.33 -19.61
CA GLU A 48 -14.33 -23.08 -19.66
C GLU A 48 -14.46 -24.11 -18.52
N TYR A 49 -13.52 -24.15 -17.57
CA TYR A 49 -13.50 -25.17 -16.53
C TYR A 49 -14.17 -24.70 -15.22
N GLU A 50 -15.33 -25.27 -14.91
CA GLU A 50 -16.18 -24.90 -13.76
C GLU A 50 -16.07 -25.87 -12.57
N GLY A 51 -14.85 -26.30 -12.22
CA GLY A 51 -14.62 -27.21 -11.09
C GLY A 51 -14.90 -26.58 -9.72
N THR A 52 -15.32 -27.39 -8.76
CA THR A 52 -15.48 -27.01 -7.33
C THR A 52 -14.41 -27.72 -6.49
N VAL A 53 -13.88 -27.03 -5.49
CA VAL A 53 -12.76 -27.47 -4.65
C VAL A 53 -13.13 -27.39 -3.17
N THR A 54 -12.91 -28.50 -2.47
CA THR A 54 -12.85 -28.58 -1.01
C THR A 54 -11.55 -29.28 -0.63
N THR A 55 -10.64 -28.56 0.02
CA THR A 55 -9.35 -29.12 0.45
C THR A 55 -8.77 -28.36 1.63
N THR A 56 -8.01 -29.07 2.45
CA THR A 56 -7.25 -28.51 3.57
C THR A 56 -5.84 -29.07 3.49
N VAL A 57 -4.86 -28.18 3.37
CA VAL A 57 -3.44 -28.50 3.38
C VAL A 57 -2.73 -27.62 4.40
N THR A 58 -1.75 -28.18 5.10
CA THR A 58 -1.03 -27.51 6.19
C THR A 58 0.47 -27.67 5.95
N GLU A 59 1.18 -26.56 5.84
CA GLU A 59 2.63 -26.52 5.60
C GLU A 59 3.08 -27.43 4.44
N ALA A 60 2.26 -27.51 3.39
CA ALA A 60 2.50 -28.36 2.25
C ALA A 60 3.41 -27.66 1.23
N ASP A 61 4.21 -28.45 0.51
CA ASP A 61 4.95 -27.97 -0.64
C ASP A 61 3.99 -27.57 -1.77
N LEU A 62 4.41 -26.66 -2.65
CA LEU A 62 3.54 -26.11 -3.71
C LEU A 62 2.90 -27.19 -4.58
N SER A 63 3.67 -28.23 -4.95
CA SER A 63 3.17 -29.33 -5.78
C SER A 63 2.11 -30.16 -5.05
N GLU A 64 2.32 -30.45 -3.76
CA GLU A 64 1.38 -31.23 -2.96
C GLU A 64 0.06 -30.48 -2.78
N ALA A 65 0.13 -29.17 -2.55
CA ALA A 65 -1.05 -28.32 -2.48
C ALA A 65 -1.81 -28.27 -3.82
N LEU A 66 -1.10 -28.20 -4.95
CA LEU A 66 -1.71 -28.25 -6.29
C LEU A 66 -2.31 -29.61 -6.61
N ASP A 67 -1.64 -30.71 -6.22
CA ASP A 67 -2.17 -32.07 -6.35
C ASP A 67 -3.48 -32.22 -5.58
N ALA A 68 -3.55 -31.67 -4.37
CA ALA A 68 -4.76 -31.70 -3.54
C ALA A 68 -5.92 -30.88 -4.16
N ILE A 69 -5.62 -29.68 -4.69
CA ILE A 69 -6.61 -28.84 -5.39
C ILE A 69 -7.11 -29.52 -6.66
N ALA A 70 -6.18 -30.04 -7.47
CA ALA A 70 -6.49 -30.70 -8.74
C ALA A 70 -7.30 -31.98 -8.52
N ALA A 71 -6.91 -32.81 -7.54
CA ALA A 71 -7.67 -34.01 -7.18
C ALA A 71 -9.09 -33.67 -6.70
N ALA A 72 -9.25 -32.63 -5.87
CA ALA A 72 -10.56 -32.19 -5.40
C ALA A 72 -11.46 -31.68 -6.55
N ALA A 73 -10.87 -31.07 -7.57
CA ALA A 73 -11.60 -30.59 -8.75
C ALA A 73 -11.84 -31.69 -9.81
N ASN A 74 -11.14 -32.83 -9.73
CA ASN A 74 -11.00 -33.80 -10.83
C ASN A 74 -10.34 -33.16 -12.07
N ALA A 75 -9.20 -32.52 -11.85
CA ALA A 75 -8.35 -31.86 -12.84
C ALA A 75 -6.91 -32.39 -12.79
N GLU A 76 -6.10 -31.96 -13.76
CA GLU A 76 -4.65 -32.13 -13.76
C GLU A 76 -4.00 -30.74 -13.89
N TRP A 77 -2.78 -30.59 -13.36
CA TRP A 77 -2.02 -29.36 -13.46
C TRP A 77 -0.66 -29.60 -14.12
N ARG A 78 -0.09 -28.53 -14.67
CA ARG A 78 1.25 -28.53 -15.26
C ARG A 78 1.97 -27.22 -14.97
N MET A 79 3.29 -27.29 -14.81
CA MET A 79 4.12 -26.07 -14.68
C MET A 79 4.30 -25.39 -16.04
N VAL A 80 4.16 -24.07 -16.06
CA VAL A 80 4.48 -23.23 -17.22
C VAL A 80 5.49 -22.17 -16.79
N TYR A 81 6.59 -22.07 -17.53
CA TYR A 81 7.58 -21.01 -17.35
C TYR A 81 7.31 -19.88 -18.33
N ILE A 82 7.10 -18.66 -17.81
CA ILE A 82 6.96 -17.45 -18.62
C ILE A 82 8.24 -16.63 -18.49
N LEU A 83 8.91 -16.39 -19.62
CA LEU A 83 9.98 -15.43 -19.71
C LEU A 83 9.41 -14.13 -20.29
N SER A 84 9.13 -13.16 -19.44
CA SER A 84 8.66 -11.84 -19.89
C SER A 84 9.61 -10.72 -19.45
N GLN A 85 9.67 -9.66 -20.24
CA GLN A 85 10.41 -8.46 -19.88
C GLN A 85 9.54 -7.64 -18.92
N PRO A 86 9.98 -7.38 -17.67
CA PRO A 86 9.20 -6.57 -16.74
C PRO A 86 8.92 -5.21 -17.39
N ARG A 87 7.63 -4.83 -17.43
CA ARG A 87 7.23 -3.54 -17.98
C ARG A 87 7.83 -2.44 -17.10
N LYS A 88 8.75 -1.65 -17.64
CA LYS A 88 9.07 -0.35 -17.07
C LYS A 88 7.87 0.55 -17.33
N LEU A 89 7.36 1.19 -16.28
CA LEU A 89 6.41 2.28 -16.46
C LEU A 89 7.07 3.34 -17.35
N THR A 90 6.30 3.90 -18.28
CA THR A 90 6.77 5.05 -19.04
C THR A 90 6.93 6.25 -18.11
N ASP A 91 7.77 7.21 -18.48
CA ASP A 91 7.97 8.42 -17.68
C ASP A 91 6.65 9.19 -17.49
N GLU A 92 5.76 9.13 -18.49
CA GLU A 92 4.40 9.69 -18.43
C GLU A 92 3.56 9.03 -17.35
N GLU A 93 3.50 7.68 -17.30
CA GLU A 93 2.76 6.94 -16.28
C GLU A 93 3.30 7.16 -14.86
N VAL A 94 4.63 7.29 -14.71
CA VAL A 94 5.25 7.63 -13.42
C VAL A 94 4.84 9.04 -13.00
N THR A 95 4.84 9.98 -13.94
CA THR A 95 4.45 11.37 -13.70
C THR A 95 2.99 11.48 -13.30
N GLU A 96 2.08 10.84 -14.04
CA GLU A 96 0.66 10.80 -13.72
C GLU A 96 0.40 10.21 -12.33
N ARG A 97 1.02 9.07 -12.01
CA ARG A 97 0.87 8.47 -10.67
C ARG A 97 1.40 9.38 -9.56
N THR A 98 2.52 10.03 -9.80
CA THR A 98 3.11 10.98 -8.83
C THR A 98 2.18 12.17 -8.62
N GLN A 99 1.64 12.74 -9.70
CA GLN A 99 0.66 13.84 -9.63
C GLN A 99 -0.63 13.43 -8.92
N GLN A 100 -1.19 12.27 -9.24
CA GLN A 100 -2.39 11.76 -8.55
C GLN A 100 -2.14 11.55 -7.06
N MET A 101 -1.00 10.97 -6.70
CA MET A 101 -0.60 10.81 -5.30
C MET A 101 -0.46 12.18 -4.62
N GLU A 102 0.19 13.14 -5.26
CA GLU A 102 0.35 14.49 -4.73
C GLU A 102 -0.99 15.22 -4.55
N GLN A 103 -1.91 15.09 -5.50
CA GLN A 103 -3.27 15.63 -5.40
C GLN A 103 -4.03 15.00 -4.22
N ARG A 104 -3.99 13.67 -4.06
CA ARG A 104 -4.61 12.99 -2.92
C ARG A 104 -4.01 13.44 -1.60
N MET A 105 -2.69 13.60 -1.53
CA MET A 105 -2.01 14.11 -0.34
C MET A 105 -2.41 15.57 -0.04
N GLU A 106 -2.56 16.40 -1.07
CA GLU A 106 -2.98 17.79 -0.92
C GLU A 106 -4.43 17.87 -0.40
N GLN A 107 -5.36 17.13 -1.00
CA GLN A 107 -6.74 17.06 -0.54
C GLN A 107 -6.83 16.57 0.91
N ALA A 108 -6.10 15.52 1.27
CA ALA A 108 -6.05 15.02 2.63
C ALA A 108 -5.47 16.06 3.61
N PHE A 109 -4.47 16.84 3.17
CA PHE A 109 -3.92 17.93 3.96
C PHE A 109 -4.94 19.05 4.20
N GLN A 110 -5.61 19.50 3.13
CA GLN A 110 -6.63 20.55 3.22
C GLN A 110 -7.80 20.12 4.10
N ASN A 111 -8.32 18.90 3.91
CA ASN A 111 -9.44 18.38 4.71
C ASN A 111 -9.11 18.33 6.20
N ARG A 112 -7.89 17.89 6.57
CA ARG A 112 -7.44 17.89 7.98
C ARG A 112 -7.44 19.28 8.60
N TRP A 113 -7.13 20.31 7.81
CA TRP A 113 -7.13 21.68 8.29
C TRP A 113 -8.54 22.28 8.36
N VAL A 114 -9.42 21.94 7.42
CA VAL A 114 -10.84 22.28 7.51
C VAL A 114 -11.45 21.69 8.79
N GLU A 115 -11.22 20.40 9.04
CA GLU A 115 -11.63 19.74 10.28
C GLU A 115 -11.02 20.39 11.52
N PHE A 116 -9.74 20.77 11.46
CA PHE A 116 -9.06 21.43 12.57
C PHE A 116 -9.72 22.77 12.92
N TRP A 117 -10.03 23.60 11.92
CA TRP A 117 -10.66 24.90 12.15
C TRP A 117 -12.12 24.82 12.56
N ALA A 118 -12.81 23.72 12.23
CA ALA A 118 -14.17 23.44 12.70
C ALA A 118 -14.23 23.09 14.20
N LEU A 119 -13.09 22.82 14.85
CA LEU A 119 -13.03 22.60 16.30
C LEU A 119 -13.11 23.91 17.09
N GLU A 120 -13.63 23.80 18.30
CA GLU A 120 -13.58 24.85 19.30
C GLU A 120 -12.13 25.25 19.64
N PRO A 121 -11.86 26.53 19.98
CA PRO A 121 -10.49 27.04 20.20
C PRO A 121 -9.67 26.26 21.24
N GLU A 122 -10.30 25.81 22.32
CA GLU A 122 -9.64 24.99 23.36
C GLU A 122 -9.20 23.63 22.79
N ALA A 123 -10.11 22.96 22.07
CA ALA A 123 -9.82 21.68 21.41
C ALA A 123 -8.74 21.81 20.31
N ARG A 124 -8.67 22.95 19.62
CA ARG A 124 -7.58 23.26 18.67
C ARG A 124 -6.23 23.32 19.37
N THR A 125 -6.17 24.01 20.50
CA THR A 125 -4.95 24.16 21.30
C THR A 125 -4.45 22.80 21.80
N GLU A 126 -5.32 21.98 22.39
CA GLU A 126 -4.99 20.63 22.83
C GLU A 126 -4.52 19.73 21.67
N ARG A 127 -5.15 19.85 20.51
CA ARG A 127 -4.77 19.08 19.32
C ARG A 127 -3.38 19.48 18.83
N ILE A 128 -3.04 20.77 18.83
CA ILE A 128 -1.70 21.26 18.51
C ILE A 128 -0.67 20.73 19.50
N GLN A 129 -0.96 20.82 20.79
CA GLN A 129 -0.06 20.35 21.83
C GLN A 129 0.23 18.85 21.67
N ARG A 130 -0.79 18.02 21.47
CA ARG A 130 -0.61 16.58 21.19
C ARG A 130 0.21 16.31 19.94
N MET A 131 0.06 17.13 18.89
CA MET A 131 0.85 16.98 17.67
C MET A 131 2.33 17.35 17.88
N VAL A 132 2.59 18.41 18.66
CA VAL A 132 3.95 18.82 19.04
C VAL A 132 4.61 17.73 19.88
N GLU A 133 3.96 17.28 20.96
CA GLU A 133 4.47 16.22 21.84
C GLU A 133 4.77 14.93 21.07
N ARG A 134 3.84 14.54 20.18
CA ARG A 134 4.05 13.38 19.29
C ARG A 134 5.27 13.58 18.39
N MET A 135 5.50 14.78 17.86
CA MET A 135 6.65 15.06 17.01
C MET A 135 7.96 15.09 17.79
N GLU A 136 7.96 15.56 19.02
CA GLU A 136 9.16 15.60 19.86
C GLU A 136 9.52 14.23 20.43
N GLY A 137 8.52 13.41 20.79
CA GLY A 137 8.72 12.06 21.35
C GLY A 137 9.04 10.97 20.32
N MET A 138 9.06 11.29 19.03
CA MET A 138 9.24 10.29 17.97
C MET A 138 10.74 10.08 17.70
N PRO A 139 11.23 8.82 17.66
CA PRO A 139 12.66 8.56 17.47
C PRO A 139 13.16 9.07 16.11
N GLN A 140 14.41 9.56 16.06
CA GLN A 140 15.04 9.92 14.81
C GLN A 140 15.28 8.65 13.97
N PRO A 141 14.76 8.58 12.73
CA PRO A 141 15.02 7.44 11.86
C PRO A 141 16.50 7.42 11.45
N GLN A 142 17.10 6.23 11.41
CA GLN A 142 18.50 6.02 11.02
C GLN A 142 18.62 5.39 9.62
N GLY A 143 19.77 5.57 8.98
CA GLY A 143 20.11 4.98 7.67
C GLY A 143 19.16 5.41 6.54
N ALA A 144 18.84 4.50 5.61
CA ALA A 144 17.98 4.78 4.45
C ALA A 144 16.54 5.23 4.81
N ARG A 145 16.10 5.03 6.07
CA ARG A 145 14.84 5.58 6.58
C ARG A 145 14.97 7.06 6.91
N ALA A 146 16.15 7.52 7.34
CA ALA A 146 16.45 8.92 7.64
C ALA A 146 16.30 9.81 6.39
N ASP A 147 16.80 9.37 5.25
CA ASP A 147 16.77 10.17 4.02
C ASP A 147 15.37 10.29 3.41
N ARG A 148 14.56 9.23 3.55
CA ARG A 148 13.14 9.27 3.19
C ARG A 148 12.36 10.20 4.11
N PHE A 149 12.62 10.12 5.42
CA PHE A 149 12.00 11.00 6.40
C PHE A 149 12.36 12.47 6.16
N ARG A 150 13.64 12.79 5.91
CA ARG A 150 14.07 14.16 5.59
C ARG A 150 13.41 14.72 4.33
N ARG A 151 13.34 13.94 3.24
CA ARG A 151 12.66 14.40 2.00
C ARG A 151 11.16 14.60 2.19
N MET A 152 10.50 13.73 2.93
CA MET A 152 9.08 13.87 3.24
C MET A 152 8.81 15.06 4.17
N GLY A 153 9.59 15.19 5.24
CA GLY A 153 9.45 16.25 6.22
C GLY A 153 9.73 17.64 5.65
N ALA A 154 10.70 17.79 4.74
CA ALA A 154 10.98 19.06 4.08
C ALA A 154 9.81 19.53 3.20
N ARG A 155 9.19 18.61 2.45
CA ARG A 155 7.98 18.89 1.67
C ARG A 155 6.81 19.28 2.58
N MET A 156 6.63 18.58 3.69
CA MET A 156 5.57 18.86 4.65
C MET A 156 5.75 20.22 5.34
N LEU A 157 6.99 20.57 5.71
CA LEU A 157 7.32 21.88 6.28
C LEU A 157 7.03 23.00 5.27
N ASN A 158 7.50 22.87 4.02
CA ASN A 158 7.22 23.86 2.98
C ASN A 158 5.72 24.04 2.73
N ARG A 159 4.95 22.95 2.70
CA ARG A 159 3.49 23.00 2.59
C ARG A 159 2.86 23.73 3.77
N MET A 160 3.27 23.40 4.99
CA MET A 160 2.78 24.05 6.21
C MET A 160 3.13 25.54 6.29
N THR A 161 4.33 25.92 5.86
CA THR A 161 4.73 27.32 5.77
C THR A 161 3.92 28.07 4.71
N SER A 162 3.71 27.46 3.53
CA SER A 162 2.90 28.08 2.48
C SER A 162 1.45 28.26 2.92
N TYR A 163 0.90 27.24 3.58
CA TYR A 163 -0.44 27.29 4.17
C TYR A 163 -0.56 28.35 5.28
N SER A 164 0.44 28.48 6.16
CA SER A 164 0.37 29.47 7.22
C SER A 164 0.30 30.91 6.69
N LEU A 165 0.91 31.17 5.52
CA LEU A 165 0.81 32.47 4.84
C LEU A 165 -0.62 32.80 4.36
N THR A 166 -1.51 31.83 4.17
CA THR A 166 -2.90 32.09 3.80
C THR A 166 -3.82 32.34 5.00
N LEU A 167 -3.33 32.13 6.22
CA LEU A 167 -4.10 32.29 7.46
C LEU A 167 -4.09 33.73 7.99
N SER A 168 -5.11 34.07 8.79
CA SER A 168 -5.14 35.32 9.55
C SER A 168 -4.04 35.36 10.64
N PRO A 169 -3.65 36.54 11.14
CA PRO A 169 -2.61 36.66 12.17
C PRO A 169 -2.90 35.84 13.44
N GLN A 170 -4.15 35.81 13.89
CA GLN A 170 -4.55 35.03 15.07
C GLN A 170 -4.41 33.53 14.83
N GLN A 171 -4.89 33.03 13.70
CA GLN A 171 -4.76 31.62 13.32
C GLN A 171 -3.30 31.19 13.14
N ARG A 172 -2.43 32.08 12.65
CA ARG A 172 -0.98 31.82 12.55
C ARG A 172 -0.35 31.63 13.92
N GLU A 173 -0.71 32.46 14.91
CA GLU A 173 -0.22 32.31 16.28
C GLU A 173 -0.70 31.00 16.91
N GLU A 174 -1.94 30.57 16.65
CA GLU A 174 -2.43 29.26 17.11
C GLU A 174 -1.54 28.11 16.61
N ILE A 175 -1.19 28.08 15.31
CA ILE A 175 -0.41 26.97 14.71
C ILE A 175 1.11 27.12 14.83
N LYS A 176 1.60 28.25 15.35
CA LYS A 176 3.04 28.57 15.47
C LYS A 176 3.85 27.53 16.26
N PRO A 177 3.37 26.98 17.40
CA PRO A 177 4.10 25.94 18.11
C PRO A 177 4.35 24.70 17.23
N LEU A 178 3.36 24.33 16.42
CA LEU A 178 3.48 23.21 15.48
C LEU A 178 4.55 23.45 14.42
N LEU A 179 4.54 24.65 13.81
CA LEU A 179 5.54 25.04 12.80
C LEU A 179 6.97 25.05 13.38
N GLN A 180 7.14 25.53 14.61
CA GLN A 180 8.43 25.55 15.29
C GLN A 180 8.93 24.13 15.58
N ALA A 181 8.06 23.24 16.07
CA ALA A 181 8.40 21.84 16.32
C ALA A 181 8.82 21.12 15.02
N MET A 182 8.09 21.36 13.91
CA MET A 182 8.46 20.83 12.60
C MET A 182 9.82 21.37 12.13
N ALA A 183 10.05 22.68 12.22
CA ALA A 183 11.32 23.28 11.79
C ALA A 183 12.52 22.77 12.60
N LYS A 184 12.38 22.61 13.92
CA LYS A 184 13.42 22.08 14.82
C LYS A 184 13.82 20.67 14.43
N ARG A 185 12.86 19.82 14.05
CA ARG A 185 13.11 18.42 13.71
C ARG A 185 13.69 18.21 12.31
N MET A 186 13.60 19.23 11.46
CA MET A 186 14.09 19.22 10.09
C MET A 186 15.51 19.79 9.92
N ARG A 187 16.09 20.35 11.00
CA ARG A 187 17.50 20.71 11.10
C ARG A 187 18.33 19.50 11.53
#